data_AF-A0A3Q0GSH4-F1
#
_entry.id   AF-A0A3Q0GSH4-F1
#
_cell.length_a   1.000
_cell.length_b   1.000
_cell.length_c   1.000
_cell.angle_alpha   90.00
_cell.angle_beta   90.00
_cell.angle_gamma   90.00
#
_symmetry.space_group_name_H-M   'P 1'
#
loop_
_entity.id
_entity.type
_entity.pdbx_description
1 polymer ?
#
loop_
_entity_poly.entity_id
_entity_poly.type
_entity_poly.pdbx_seq_one_letter_code
_entity_poly.pdbx_strand_id
1 'polypeptide(L)'
;AVLSDSLHLCAQEERRLRVLACFKVTEDVVLEDSLRVGIDGSLLGCTYNALYCRSCGVILGFNLYSSSSDLAYLRGFFCLFKDCILCYFLTTKTTIDGSEMTFPALNLNRKLSKLKEQLVIIHVRLEILIRRLEELNWQNMADKQGCSSRTACLKPERARIKSNN
;
A
#
# COMPACT_ATOMS: atom_id res chain seq x y z
N ALA A 1 27.24 -7.88 -3.19
CA ALA A 1 26.13 -6.94 -3.37
C ALA A 1 24.91 -7.45 -2.62
N VAL A 2 24.12 -6.57 -2.02
CA VAL A 2 22.83 -6.94 -1.38
C VAL A 2 21.74 -6.62 -2.37
N LEU A 3 20.95 -7.62 -2.81
CA LEU A 3 20.01 -7.45 -3.93
C LEU A 3 18.63 -6.96 -3.50
N SER A 4 18.13 -7.45 -2.37
CA SER A 4 16.82 -7.12 -1.79
C SER A 4 16.75 -7.67 -0.35
N ASP A 5 15.63 -7.46 0.32
CA ASP A 5 15.34 -7.99 1.66
C ASP A 5 13.93 -8.62 1.72
N SER A 6 13.60 -9.22 2.86
CA SER A 6 12.31 -9.89 3.07
C SER A 6 11.12 -8.94 3.17
N LEU A 7 11.32 -7.63 3.35
CA LEU A 7 10.23 -6.66 3.43
C LEU A 7 9.58 -6.45 2.05
N HIS A 8 10.37 -6.60 0.99
CA HIS A 8 9.95 -6.37 -0.38
C HIS A 8 9.57 -7.65 -1.14
N LEU A 9 9.58 -8.81 -0.47
CA LEU A 9 9.14 -10.07 -1.03
C LEU A 9 7.61 -10.08 -1.19
N CYS A 10 7.11 -10.33 -2.41
CA CYS A 10 5.71 -10.09 -2.74
C CYS A 10 4.95 -11.30 -3.27
N ALA A 11 5.60 -12.21 -4.00
CA ALA A 11 4.92 -13.38 -4.54
C ALA A 11 5.30 -14.66 -3.80
N GLN A 12 4.37 -15.60 -3.79
CA GLN A 12 4.66 -16.99 -3.50
C GLN A 12 5.67 -17.50 -4.54
N GLU A 13 6.62 -18.31 -4.09
CA GLU A 13 7.61 -18.93 -4.97
C GLU A 13 6.91 -19.68 -6.12
N GLU A 14 7.20 -19.27 -7.35
CA GLU A 14 6.79 -20.01 -8.53
C GLU A 14 7.70 -21.24 -8.66
N ARG A 15 7.18 -22.38 -8.24
CA ARG A 15 7.96 -23.64 -8.12
C ARG A 15 8.61 -24.07 -9.42
N ARG A 16 8.00 -23.72 -10.57
CA ARG A 16 8.56 -24.03 -11.90
C ARG A 16 9.78 -23.17 -12.24
N LEU A 17 9.81 -21.94 -11.73
CA LEU A 17 10.83 -20.94 -12.09
C LEU A 17 11.95 -20.86 -11.05
N ARG A 18 11.75 -21.36 -9.82
CA ARG A 18 12.70 -21.21 -8.69
C ARG A 18 13.16 -19.76 -8.54
N VAL A 19 12.20 -18.83 -8.54
CA VAL A 19 12.47 -17.39 -8.40
C VAL A 19 11.86 -16.80 -7.13
N LEU A 20 12.51 -15.76 -6.62
CA LEU A 20 11.94 -14.84 -5.64
C LEU A 20 11.45 -13.58 -6.34
N ALA A 21 10.17 -13.26 -6.16
CA ALA A 21 9.59 -12.05 -6.71
C ALA A 21 9.59 -10.94 -5.67
N CYS A 22 10.37 -9.89 -5.94
CA CYS A 22 10.45 -8.70 -5.11
C CYS A 22 9.77 -7.52 -5.81
N PHE A 23 9.07 -6.68 -5.05
CA PHE A 23 8.55 -5.40 -5.55
C PHE A 23 9.65 -4.34 -5.70
N LYS A 24 10.72 -4.46 -4.91
CA LYS A 24 11.84 -3.53 -4.93
C LYS A 24 13.16 -4.28 -4.77
N VAL A 25 14.17 -3.80 -5.49
CA VAL A 25 15.56 -4.23 -5.41
C VAL A 25 16.44 -3.02 -5.10
N THR A 26 17.69 -3.28 -4.71
CA THR A 26 18.69 -2.24 -4.48
C THR A 26 19.30 -1.75 -5.80
N GLU A 27 20.13 -0.72 -5.71
CA GLU A 27 20.87 -0.21 -6.87
C GLU A 27 21.91 -1.20 -7.41
N ASP A 28 22.28 -2.22 -6.63
CA ASP A 28 23.19 -3.28 -7.08
C ASP A 28 22.55 -4.19 -8.16
N VAL A 29 21.24 -4.12 -8.35
CA VAL A 29 20.53 -4.81 -9.42
C VAL A 29 20.23 -3.83 -10.55
N VAL A 30 20.68 -4.15 -11.75
CA VAL A 30 20.47 -3.34 -12.96
C VAL A 30 19.43 -4.04 -13.83
N LEU A 31 18.41 -3.30 -14.23
CA LEU A 31 17.46 -3.73 -15.25
C LEU A 31 18.02 -3.37 -16.63
N GLU A 32 18.15 -4.35 -17.51
CA GLU A 32 18.57 -4.12 -18.89
C GLU A 32 17.42 -3.52 -19.71
N ASP A 33 17.67 -2.42 -20.42
CA ASP A 33 16.64 -1.72 -21.19
C ASP A 33 16.13 -2.55 -22.38
N SER A 34 16.95 -3.46 -22.92
CA SER A 34 16.56 -4.29 -24.06
C SER A 34 15.56 -5.37 -23.65
N LEU A 35 14.42 -5.39 -24.35
CA LEU A 35 13.41 -6.42 -24.18
C LEU A 35 13.85 -7.71 -24.87
N ARG A 36 13.80 -8.82 -24.14
CA ARG A 36 14.10 -10.18 -24.61
C ARG A 36 12.83 -11.00 -24.74
N VAL A 37 12.89 -12.05 -25.55
CA VAL A 37 11.78 -13.00 -25.77
C VAL A 37 12.20 -14.37 -25.24
N GLY A 38 11.36 -14.98 -24.42
CA GLY A 38 11.55 -16.36 -23.98
C GLY A 38 11.21 -17.31 -25.13
N ILE A 39 12.23 -17.97 -25.66
CA ILE A 39 12.11 -18.92 -26.79
C ILE A 39 12.03 -20.37 -26.33
N ASP A 40 12.28 -20.63 -25.04
CA ASP A 40 12.23 -21.95 -24.44
C ASP A 40 11.89 -21.90 -22.94
N GLY A 41 11.78 -23.09 -22.34
CA GLY A 41 11.60 -23.26 -20.91
C GLY A 41 10.31 -22.65 -20.37
N SER A 42 10.33 -22.31 -19.08
CA SER A 42 9.15 -21.78 -18.37
C SER A 42 8.77 -20.36 -18.78
N LEU A 43 9.64 -19.64 -19.50
CA LEU A 43 9.37 -18.30 -20.02
C LEU A 43 8.96 -18.30 -21.49
N LEU A 44 8.72 -19.48 -22.10
CA LEU A 44 8.32 -19.59 -23.50
C LEU A 44 7.13 -18.67 -23.83
N GLY A 45 7.31 -17.81 -24.84
CA GLY A 45 6.32 -16.86 -25.30
C GLY A 45 6.16 -15.59 -24.43
N CYS A 46 6.92 -15.48 -23.34
CA CYS A 46 6.97 -14.27 -22.52
C CYS A 46 7.99 -13.26 -23.08
N THR A 47 7.79 -11.98 -22.78
CA THR A 47 8.81 -10.95 -23.02
C THR A 47 9.23 -10.32 -21.70
N TYR A 48 10.53 -10.07 -21.55
CA TYR A 48 11.11 -9.67 -20.28
C TYR A 48 12.40 -8.86 -20.48
N ASN A 49 12.74 -8.08 -19.46
CA ASN A 49 14.03 -7.43 -19.33
C ASN A 49 14.90 -8.25 -18.37
N ALA A 50 16.17 -8.48 -18.69
CA ALA A 50 17.06 -9.23 -17.81
C ALA A 50 17.57 -8.36 -16.65
N LEU A 51 17.81 -8.99 -15.50
CA LEU A 51 18.38 -8.37 -14.32
C LEU A 51 19.84 -8.79 -14.18
N TYR A 52 20.72 -7.82 -13.90
CA TYR A 52 22.16 -8.05 -13.76
C TYR A 52 22.67 -7.51 -12.43
N CYS A 53 23.69 -8.18 -11.90
CA CYS A 53 24.46 -7.62 -10.80
C CYS A 53 25.35 -6.50 -11.34
N ARG A 54 25.24 -5.29 -10.78
CA ARG A 54 26.06 -4.13 -11.17
C ARG A 54 27.55 -4.40 -11.04
N SER A 55 27.96 -5.15 -10.00
CA SER A 55 29.37 -5.35 -9.67
C SER A 55 30.06 -6.45 -10.47
N CYS A 56 29.38 -7.58 -10.74
CA CYS A 56 29.98 -8.73 -11.43
C CYS A 56 29.37 -9.04 -12.80
N GLY A 57 28.31 -8.34 -13.21
CA GLY A 57 27.66 -8.55 -14.52
C GLY A 57 26.93 -9.88 -14.68
N VAL A 58 26.81 -10.69 -13.62
CA VAL A 58 26.08 -11.97 -13.66
C VAL A 58 24.57 -11.70 -13.79
N ILE A 59 23.89 -12.52 -14.60
CA ILE A 59 22.42 -12.50 -14.70
C ILE A 59 21.84 -13.00 -13.38
N LEU A 60 21.03 -12.16 -12.75
CA LEU A 60 20.36 -12.45 -11.49
C LEU A 60 18.92 -12.91 -11.67
N GLY A 61 18.30 -12.61 -12.81
CA GLY A 61 16.86 -12.75 -12.95
C GLY A 61 16.25 -12.00 -14.13
N PHE A 62 14.96 -11.69 -14.01
CA PHE A 62 14.19 -10.99 -15.03
C PHE A 62 13.06 -10.14 -14.45
N ASN A 63 12.52 -9.22 -15.26
CA ASN A 63 11.27 -8.51 -15.03
C ASN A 63 10.34 -8.71 -16.24
N LEU A 64 9.14 -9.26 -16.00
CA LEU A 64 8.20 -9.60 -17.06
C LEU A 64 7.45 -8.37 -17.57
N TYR A 65 7.51 -8.17 -18.89
CA TYR A 65 6.73 -7.18 -19.62
C TYR A 65 5.42 -7.81 -20.13
N SER A 66 5.53 -8.89 -20.92
CA SER A 66 4.41 -9.71 -21.40
C SER A 66 4.56 -11.15 -20.92
N SER A 67 3.45 -11.80 -20.63
CA SER A 67 3.47 -13.18 -20.12
C SER A 67 2.18 -13.92 -20.46
N SER A 68 2.24 -15.25 -20.37
CA SER A 68 1.05 -16.10 -20.34
C SER A 68 0.20 -15.83 -19.08
N SER A 69 -1.03 -16.36 -19.07
CA SER A 69 -1.95 -16.28 -17.92
C SER A 69 -1.30 -16.79 -16.62
N ASP A 70 -0.51 -17.86 -16.75
CA ASP A 70 0.08 -18.56 -15.62
C ASP A 70 1.16 -17.73 -14.92
N LEU A 71 1.82 -16.83 -15.64
CA LEU A 71 2.87 -15.96 -15.11
C LEU A 71 2.45 -14.49 -15.02
N ALA A 72 1.19 -14.18 -15.35
CA ALA A 72 0.67 -12.81 -15.38
C ALA A 72 0.77 -12.08 -14.04
N TYR A 73 0.78 -12.84 -12.93
CA TYR A 73 0.92 -12.31 -11.58
C TYR A 73 2.35 -11.88 -11.23
N LEU A 74 3.36 -12.26 -12.02
CA LEU A 74 4.76 -11.89 -11.83
C LEU A 74 5.15 -10.60 -12.59
N ARG A 75 4.25 -10.05 -13.42
CA ARG A 75 4.51 -8.81 -14.18
C ARG A 75 4.78 -7.63 -13.25
N GLY A 76 5.77 -6.83 -13.60
CA GLY A 76 6.20 -5.67 -12.81
C GLY A 76 6.98 -5.99 -11.54
N PHE A 77 7.19 -7.28 -11.22
CA PHE A 77 8.08 -7.69 -10.13
C PHE A 77 9.49 -7.99 -10.64
N PHE A 78 10.47 -7.77 -9.77
CA PHE A 78 11.85 -8.21 -9.97
C PHE A 78 11.95 -9.67 -9.54
N CYS A 79 12.05 -10.58 -10.51
CA CYS A 79 12.14 -12.02 -10.28
C CYS A 79 13.61 -12.45 -10.25
N LEU A 80 14.14 -12.77 -9.07
CA LEU A 80 15.53 -13.18 -8.85
C LEU A 80 15.62 -14.71 -8.83
N PHE A 81 16.55 -15.30 -9.58
CA PHE A 81 16.81 -16.74 -9.55
C PHE A 81 17.39 -17.15 -8.20
N LYS A 82 16.77 -18.13 -7.56
CA LYS A 82 17.23 -18.66 -6.27
C LYS A 82 18.64 -19.24 -6.36
N ASP A 83 18.97 -19.86 -7.49
CA ASP A 83 20.27 -20.48 -7.74
C ASP A 83 21.42 -19.46 -7.86
N CYS A 84 21.10 -18.16 -7.96
CA CYS A 84 22.08 -17.09 -8.14
C CYS A 84 22.24 -16.21 -6.88
N ILE A 85 21.57 -16.53 -5.77
CA ILE A 85 21.51 -15.66 -4.59
C ILE A 85 21.79 -16.42 -3.29
N LEU A 86 22.33 -15.70 -2.31
CA LEU A 86 22.49 -16.17 -0.94
C LEU A 86 21.58 -15.35 -0.03
N CYS A 87 20.92 -16.01 0.91
CA CYS A 87 20.04 -15.37 1.89
C CYS A 87 20.72 -15.30 3.25
N TYR A 88 20.81 -14.09 3.81
CA TYR A 88 21.34 -13.88 5.15
C TYR A 88 20.20 -13.80 6.18
N PHE A 89 20.25 -14.65 7.21
CA PHE A 89 19.25 -14.71 8.25
C PHE A 89 19.72 -13.93 9.48
N LEU A 90 19.08 -12.79 9.75
CA LEU A 90 19.50 -11.86 10.81
C LEU A 90 19.48 -12.49 12.21
N THR A 91 18.48 -13.31 12.51
CA THR A 91 18.30 -13.92 13.83
C THR A 91 19.41 -14.90 14.19
N THR A 92 19.76 -15.78 13.25
CA THR A 92 20.77 -16.83 13.45
C THR A 92 22.15 -16.42 12.97
N LYS A 93 22.27 -15.28 12.26
CA LYS A 93 23.48 -14.78 11.60
C LYS A 93 24.10 -15.79 10.64
N THR A 94 23.25 -16.57 9.98
CA THR A 94 23.66 -17.61 9.04
C THR A 94 23.36 -17.19 7.61
N THR A 95 24.22 -17.62 6.69
CA THR A 95 23.98 -17.50 5.25
C THR A 95 23.53 -18.86 4.74
N ILE A 96 22.45 -18.88 3.96
CA ILE A 96 21.85 -20.07 3.38
C ILE A 96 21.72 -19.84 1.87
N ASP A 97 21.89 -20.89 1.08
CA ASP A 97 21.66 -20.80 -0.36
C ASP A 97 20.20 -20.41 -0.65
N GLY A 98 19.99 -19.52 -1.61
CA GLY A 98 18.66 -19.14 -2.04
C GLY A 98 17.82 -20.36 -2.39
N SER A 99 18.39 -21.34 -3.09
CA SER A 99 17.74 -22.58 -3.53
C SER A 99 17.18 -23.42 -2.37
N GLU A 100 17.90 -23.48 -1.25
CA GLU A 100 17.52 -24.20 -0.02
C GLU A 100 16.47 -23.45 0.81
N MET A 101 16.32 -22.14 0.57
CA MET A 101 15.40 -21.32 1.33
C MET A 101 13.95 -21.58 0.93
N THR A 102 13.12 -21.88 1.93
CA THR A 102 11.67 -21.96 1.76
C THR A 102 11.03 -20.69 2.31
N PHE A 103 10.41 -19.91 1.43
CA PHE A 103 9.71 -18.70 1.84
C PHE A 103 8.27 -19.03 2.22
N PRO A 104 7.80 -18.59 3.39
CA PRO A 104 6.42 -18.86 3.81
C PRO A 104 5.47 -18.21 2.81
N ALA A 105 4.46 -18.97 2.37
CA ALA A 105 3.41 -18.43 1.52
C ALA A 105 2.78 -17.24 2.23
N LEU A 106 2.83 -16.06 1.58
CA LEU A 106 2.14 -14.89 2.07
C LEU A 106 0.65 -15.22 2.10
N ASN A 107 0.09 -15.43 3.29
CA ASN A 107 -1.35 -15.53 3.49
C ASN A 107 -1.97 -14.13 3.34
N LEU A 108 -1.91 -13.59 2.12
CA LEU A 108 -2.45 -12.29 1.75
C LEU A 108 -3.93 -12.21 2.11
N ASN A 109 -4.66 -13.32 2.00
CA ASN A 109 -6.05 -13.44 2.44
C ASN A 109 -6.24 -13.03 3.90
N ARG A 110 -5.38 -13.46 4.82
CA ARG A 110 -5.50 -13.08 6.24
C ARG A 110 -5.22 -11.60 6.46
N LYS A 111 -4.26 -11.01 5.75
CA LYS A 111 -3.96 -9.58 5.83
C LYS A 111 -5.08 -8.74 5.21
N LEU A 112 -5.63 -9.17 4.06
CA LEU A 112 -6.76 -8.54 3.38
C LEU A 112 -8.03 -8.59 4.22
N SER A 113 -8.34 -9.72 4.86
CA SER A 113 -9.51 -9.82 5.74
C SER A 113 -9.41 -8.84 6.91
N LYS A 114 -8.24 -8.73 7.55
CA LYS A 114 -8.01 -7.72 8.60
C LYS A 114 -8.22 -6.29 8.10
N LEU A 115 -7.71 -5.97 6.90
CA LEU A 115 -7.89 -4.64 6.30
C LEU A 115 -9.36 -4.35 5.99
N LYS A 116 -10.10 -5.34 5.46
CA LYS A 116 -11.55 -5.22 5.22
C LYS A 116 -12.30 -4.97 6.52
N GLU A 117 -12.00 -5.71 7.58
CA GLU A 117 -12.60 -5.49 8.91
C GLU A 117 -12.33 -4.07 9.42
N GLN A 118 -11.08 -3.61 9.37
CA GLN A 118 -10.73 -2.25 9.80
C GLN A 118 -11.45 -1.18 8.98
N LEU A 119 -11.58 -1.37 7.67
CA LEU A 119 -12.30 -0.43 6.79
C LEU A 119 -13.78 -0.32 7.18
N VAL A 120 -14.44 -1.45 7.44
CA VAL A 120 -15.85 -1.46 7.88
C VAL A 120 -16.00 -0.75 9.22
N ILE A 121 -15.12 -1.01 10.18
CA ILE A 121 -15.14 -0.35 11.50
C ILE A 121 -15.00 1.17 11.34
N ILE A 122 -14.06 1.63 10.51
CA ILE A 122 -13.84 3.06 10.26
C ILE A 122 -15.06 3.67 9.58
N HIS A 123 -15.65 3.00 8.60
CA HIS A 123 -16.84 3.48 7.90
C HIS A 123 -18.02 3.70 8.87
N VAL A 124 -18.33 2.73 9.72
CA VAL A 124 -19.40 2.87 10.74
C VAL A 124 -19.12 4.02 11.71
N ARG A 125 -17.85 4.19 12.13
CA ARG A 125 -17.47 5.33 12.98
C ARG A 125 -17.67 6.67 12.28
N LEU A 126 -17.35 6.76 10.99
CA LEU A 126 -17.57 7.97 10.20
C LEU A 126 -19.07 8.29 10.08
N GLU A 127 -19.92 7.30 9.79
CA GLU A 127 -21.38 7.52 9.72
C GLU A 127 -21.95 8.07 11.03
N ILE A 128 -21.52 7.52 12.18
CA ILE A 128 -21.94 8.01 13.50
C ILE A 128 -21.49 9.46 13.71
N LEU A 129 -20.26 9.79 13.33
CA LEU A 129 -19.72 11.15 13.47
C LEU A 129 -20.46 12.14 12.56
N ILE A 130 -20.78 11.75 11.32
CA ILE A 130 -21.58 12.56 10.39
C ILE A 130 -22.94 12.86 11.00
N ARG A 131 -23.65 11.84 11.52
CA ARG A 131 -24.97 12.04 12.11
C ARG A 131 -24.93 12.97 13.33
N ARG A 132 -23.94 12.82 14.20
CA ARG A 132 -23.76 13.71 15.37
C ARG A 132 -23.46 15.16 14.95
N LEU A 133 -22.66 15.35 13.92
CA LEU A 133 -22.37 16.67 13.35
C LEU A 133 -23.64 17.31 12.79
N GLU A 134 -24.47 16.55 12.09
CA GLU A 134 -25.77 17.01 11.59
C GLU A 134 -26.71 17.40 12.74
N GLU A 135 -26.85 16.56 13.76
CA GLU A 135 -27.66 16.83 14.96
C GLU A 135 -27.23 18.13 15.66
N LEU A 136 -25.93 18.32 15.87
CA LEU A 136 -25.38 19.55 16.48
C LEU A 136 -25.58 20.78 15.59
N ASN A 137 -25.48 20.63 14.27
CA ASN A 137 -25.74 21.71 13.33
C ASN A 137 -27.21 22.15 13.40
N TRP A 138 -28.14 21.20 13.45
CA TRP A 138 -29.57 21.48 13.64
C TRP A 138 -29.86 22.19 14.98
N GLN A 139 -29.26 21.74 16.07
CA GLN A 139 -29.40 22.39 17.39
C GLN A 139 -28.88 23.82 17.39
N ASN A 140 -27.68 24.06 16.83
CA ASN A 140 -27.12 25.41 16.70
C ASN A 140 -28.00 26.35 15.87
N MET A 141 -28.66 25.84 14.82
CA MET A 141 -29.59 26.62 14.00
C MET A 141 -30.89 26.93 14.76
N ALA A 142 -31.39 26.01 15.58
CA ALA A 142 -32.57 26.21 16.42
C ALA A 142 -32.33 27.23 17.56
N ASP A 143 -31.17 27.15 18.23
CA ASP A 143 -30.82 28.04 19.34
C ASP A 143 -30.61 29.51 18.89
N LYS A 144 -30.07 29.71 17.68
CA LYS A 144 -29.97 31.05 17.07
C LYS A 144 -31.33 31.67 16.76
N GLN A 145 -32.35 30.87 16.44
CA GLN A 145 -33.71 31.34 16.19
C GLN A 145 -34.46 31.67 17.51
N GLY A 146 -34.14 30.97 18.61
CA GLY A 146 -34.79 31.13 19.92
C GLY A 146 -34.35 32.36 20.74
N CYS A 147 -33.18 32.93 20.46
CA CYS A 147 -32.65 34.06 21.22
C CYS A 147 -33.15 35.44 20.72
N SER A 148 -33.74 35.52 19.52
CA SER A 148 -34.24 36.81 18.98
C SER A 148 -35.57 37.28 19.57
N SER A 149 -36.28 36.44 20.34
CA SER A 149 -37.67 36.70 20.76
C SER A 149 -37.86 37.03 22.25
N ARG A 150 -36.79 37.15 23.06
CA ARG A 150 -36.88 37.40 24.52
C ARG A 150 -36.34 38.73 25.04
N THR A 151 -36.25 39.76 24.19
CA THR A 151 -36.01 41.16 24.64
C THR A 151 -37.12 42.08 24.12
N ALA A 152 -38.33 41.92 24.65
CA ALA A 152 -39.42 42.85 24.39
C ALA A 152 -40.42 42.91 25.56
N CYS A 153 -39.95 43.19 26.79
CA CYS A 153 -40.79 43.87 27.77
C CYS A 153 -39.93 44.38 28.92
N LEU A 154 -39.55 45.65 28.89
CA LEU A 154 -39.28 46.52 30.04
C LEU A 154 -39.10 47.93 29.45
N LYS A 155 -40.18 48.70 29.37
CA LYS A 155 -40.11 50.13 29.03
C LYS A 155 -39.69 50.90 30.29
N PRO A 156 -38.67 51.77 30.24
CA PRO A 156 -38.50 52.82 31.23
C PRO A 156 -39.29 54.07 30.79
N GLU A 157 -40.06 54.56 31.75
CA GLU A 157 -40.84 55.79 31.81
C GLU A 157 -40.00 57.02 31.38
N ARG A 158 -40.53 57.83 30.44
CA ARG A 158 -39.89 59.08 30.01
C ARG A 158 -40.35 60.23 30.91
N ALA A 159 -39.41 60.86 31.60
CA ALA A 159 -39.57 62.21 32.13
C ALA A 159 -38.35 63.06 31.78
N ARG A 160 -38.53 64.08 30.92
CA ARG A 160 -37.71 65.31 30.93
C ARG A 160 -38.41 66.45 30.18
N ILE A 161 -39.00 67.38 30.95
CA ILE A 161 -38.60 68.78 31.18
C ILE A 161 -38.77 69.70 29.96
N LYS A 162 -39.73 70.62 30.06
CA LYS A 162 -39.93 71.79 29.21
C LYS A 162 -38.83 72.83 29.48
N SER A 163 -38.29 73.42 28.41
CA SER A 163 -37.55 74.68 28.44
C SER A 163 -38.36 75.70 27.64
N ASN A 164 -38.81 76.78 28.29
CA ASN A 164 -39.37 77.96 27.64
C ASN A 164 -38.22 78.85 27.12
N ASN A 165 -38.47 79.51 25.97
CA ASN A 165 -37.87 80.82 25.66
C ASN A 165 -38.73 81.91 26.32
#